data_AF-A0A7C5J4S3-F1
#
_entry.id   AF-A0A7C5J4S3-F1
#
_cell.length_a   1.000
_cell.length_b   1.000
_cell.length_c   1.000
_cell.angle_alpha   90.00
_cell.angle_beta   90.00
_cell.angle_gamma   90.00
#
_symmetry.space_group_name_H-M   'P 1'
#
loop_
_entity.id
_entity.type
_entity.pdbx_description
1 polymer ?
#
loop_
_entity_poly.entity_id
_entity_poly.type
_entity_poly.pdbx_seq_one_letter_code
_entity_poly.pdbx_strand_id
1 'polypeptide(L)'
;MKFPTPYFDILKREFRADPRSAHICVSGFHSGEPTPPDTSAARMSEALCVATGLVSDRAAIVDAAERGDGRDVMLGRFGYLADLCAHGMARSAKDLAYFLVEHWGRPLELIRPEEKDAKAQLVDACGVVAFLGIDGVNVPGHIDLWDRNEVEGQAYWSCRKALFWKLD
;
A
#
# COMPACT_ATOMS: atom_id res chain seq x y z
N MET A 1 6.12 -18.14 4.45
CA MET A 1 7.10 -17.46 3.56
C MET A 1 7.13 -15.99 3.96
N LYS A 2 8.27 -15.28 3.91
CA LYS A 2 8.33 -13.84 4.22
C LYS A 2 8.25 -13.03 2.92
N PHE A 3 7.41 -11.99 2.89
CA PHE A 3 7.37 -11.07 1.77
C PHE A 3 8.64 -10.19 1.78
N PRO A 4 9.37 -10.11 0.67
CA PRO A 4 10.61 -9.33 0.58
C PRO A 4 10.38 -7.82 0.79
N THR A 5 11.40 -7.14 1.30
CA THR A 5 11.46 -5.67 1.37
C THR A 5 12.14 -5.14 0.09
N PRO A 6 11.55 -4.19 -0.64
CA PRO A 6 12.20 -3.57 -1.79
C PRO A 6 13.16 -2.44 -1.39
N TYR A 7 14.03 -2.04 -2.32
CA TYR A 7 14.72 -0.76 -2.25
C TYR A 7 13.74 0.40 -2.49
N PHE A 8 13.88 1.48 -1.73
CA PHE A 8 12.97 2.63 -1.79
C PHE A 8 12.89 3.23 -3.18
N ASP A 9 14.04 3.47 -3.83
CA ASP A 9 14.09 4.11 -5.15
C ASP A 9 13.37 3.29 -6.23
N ILE A 10 13.44 1.95 -6.13
CA ILE A 10 12.72 1.05 -7.02
C ILE A 10 11.22 1.15 -6.74
N LEU A 11 10.81 1.02 -5.47
CA LEU A 11 9.41 1.11 -5.08
C LEU A 11 8.78 2.44 -5.49
N LYS A 12 9.51 3.55 -5.28
CA LYS A 12 9.10 4.90 -5.64
C LYS A 12 8.89 5.07 -7.14
N ARG A 13 9.80 4.56 -7.96
CA ARG A 13 9.64 4.56 -9.42
C ARG A 13 8.36 3.84 -9.83
N GLU A 14 8.12 2.65 -9.29
CA GLU A 14 6.93 1.86 -9.63
C GLU A 14 5.64 2.51 -9.10
N PHE A 15 5.65 3.06 -7.89
CA PHE A 15 4.48 3.72 -7.29
C PHE A 15 4.03 4.99 -8.04
N ARG A 16 5.00 5.76 -8.56
CA ARG A 16 4.78 6.99 -9.34
C ARG A 16 4.28 6.76 -10.76
N ALA A 17 4.40 5.55 -11.30
CA ALA A 17 3.89 5.26 -12.63
C ALA A 17 2.38 5.54 -12.69
N ASP A 18 1.91 6.08 -13.83
CA ASP A 18 0.59 6.70 -14.03
C ASP A 18 -0.51 6.02 -13.20
N PRO A 19 -1.25 6.71 -12.32
CA PRO A 19 -2.36 6.13 -11.58
C PRO A 19 -3.43 5.47 -12.47
N ARG A 20 -3.55 5.88 -13.74
CA ARG A 20 -4.42 5.23 -14.75
C ARG A 20 -3.86 3.90 -15.26
N SER A 21 -2.57 3.65 -15.08
CA SER A 21 -1.92 2.36 -15.34
C SER A 21 -2.03 1.41 -14.15
N ALA A 22 -2.43 1.90 -12.98
CA ALA A 22 -2.78 1.02 -11.87
C ALA A 22 -3.97 0.17 -12.32
N HIS A 23 -3.85 -1.13 -12.16
CA HIS A 23 -4.92 -2.04 -12.49
C HIS A 23 -6.09 -1.78 -11.54
N ILE A 24 -7.09 -1.07 -12.06
CA ILE A 24 -8.39 -0.99 -11.40
C ILE A 24 -9.07 -2.33 -11.64
N CYS A 25 -8.93 -3.22 -10.66
CA CYS A 25 -9.62 -4.50 -10.67
C CYS A 25 -11.13 -4.22 -10.55
N VAL A 26 -11.82 -4.22 -11.71
CA VAL A 26 -13.23 -3.83 -11.85
C VAL A 26 -14.17 -4.68 -10.98
N SER A 27 -13.68 -5.82 -10.47
CA SER A 27 -14.40 -6.77 -9.62
C SER A 27 -14.62 -6.33 -8.16
N GLY A 28 -14.36 -5.06 -7.82
CA GLY A 28 -14.59 -4.51 -6.46
C GLY A 28 -15.52 -3.31 -6.40
N PHE A 29 -15.96 -2.76 -7.55
CA PHE A 29 -16.92 -1.68 -7.56
C PHE A 29 -18.28 -2.20 -7.10
N HIS A 30 -18.58 -2.03 -5.82
CA HIS A 30 -19.96 -2.08 -5.37
C HIS A 30 -20.66 -0.91 -6.05
N SER A 31 -21.52 -1.22 -7.03
CA SER A 31 -22.38 -0.24 -7.69
C SER A 31 -23.15 0.54 -6.61
N GLY A 32 -22.87 1.84 -6.46
CA GLY A 32 -23.63 2.72 -5.57
C GLY A 32 -22.82 3.53 -4.55
N GLU A 33 -21.51 3.34 -4.41
CA GLU A 33 -20.72 4.19 -3.52
C GLU A 33 -20.35 5.55 -4.18
N PRO A 34 -20.61 6.69 -3.51
CA PRO A 34 -20.53 8.02 -4.11
C PRO A 34 -19.11 8.60 -4.22
N THR A 35 -18.06 7.80 -4.03
CA THR A 35 -16.67 8.27 -4.04
C THR A 35 -15.81 7.27 -4.82
N PRO A 36 -14.90 7.69 -5.71
CA PRO A 36 -13.94 6.76 -6.28
C PRO A 36 -13.21 6.05 -5.12
N PRO A 37 -13.16 4.71 -5.10
CA PRO A 37 -12.53 3.97 -4.02
C PRO A 37 -11.06 4.38 -3.90
N ASP A 38 -10.54 4.42 -2.67
CA ASP A 38 -9.11 4.69 -2.47
C ASP A 38 -8.27 3.62 -3.18
N THR A 39 -7.53 4.05 -4.20
CA THR A 39 -6.68 3.17 -5.01
C THR A 39 -5.29 2.97 -4.41
N SER A 40 -4.99 3.62 -3.28
CA SER A 40 -3.67 3.60 -2.64
C SER A 40 -3.15 2.19 -2.39
N ALA A 41 -4.00 1.30 -1.86
CA ALA A 41 -3.63 -0.07 -1.55
C ALA A 41 -3.31 -0.90 -2.80
N ALA A 42 -4.11 -0.74 -3.86
CA ALA A 42 -3.88 -1.43 -5.13
C ALA A 42 -2.58 -0.95 -5.77
N ARG A 43 -2.40 0.37 -5.87
CA ARG A 43 -1.18 1.00 -6.40
C ARG A 43 0.07 0.57 -5.65
N MET A 44 0.01 0.57 -4.31
CA MET A 44 1.11 0.14 -3.47
C MET A 44 1.38 -1.36 -3.65
N SER A 45 0.36 -2.21 -3.67
CA SER A 45 0.52 -3.67 -3.85
C SER A 45 1.21 -4.01 -5.17
N GLU A 46 0.82 -3.38 -6.26
CA GLU A 46 1.45 -3.57 -7.57
C GLU A 46 2.91 -3.12 -7.55
N ALA A 47 3.15 -1.92 -7.03
CA ALA A 47 4.49 -1.35 -6.94
C ALA A 47 5.40 -2.25 -6.09
N LEU A 48 4.89 -2.81 -4.98
CA LEU A 48 5.61 -3.77 -4.16
C LEU A 48 5.95 -5.04 -4.95
N CYS A 49 5.00 -5.62 -5.67
CA CYS A 49 5.25 -6.86 -6.44
C CYS A 49 6.32 -6.67 -7.53
N VAL A 50 6.30 -5.53 -8.24
CA VAL A 50 7.33 -5.21 -9.24
C VAL A 50 8.66 -4.89 -8.57
N ALA A 51 8.65 -4.03 -7.54
CA ALA A 51 9.88 -3.55 -6.90
C ALA A 51 10.66 -4.63 -6.13
N THR A 52 9.98 -5.70 -5.74
CA THR A 52 10.59 -6.87 -5.10
C THR A 52 10.92 -7.99 -6.10
N GLY A 53 10.62 -7.81 -7.39
CA GLY A 53 10.91 -8.78 -8.44
C GLY A 53 10.00 -10.01 -8.43
N LEU A 54 8.83 -9.97 -7.77
CA LEU A 54 7.84 -11.04 -7.90
C LEU A 54 7.32 -11.16 -9.34
N VAL A 55 7.25 -10.02 -10.03
CA VAL A 55 6.86 -9.88 -11.44
C VAL A 55 7.80 -8.89 -12.12
N SER A 56 7.93 -9.00 -13.44
CA SER A 56 8.76 -8.10 -14.24
C SER A 56 8.17 -6.69 -14.33
N ASP A 57 6.85 -6.59 -14.37
CA ASP A 57 6.10 -5.36 -14.62
C ASP A 57 4.62 -5.56 -14.26
N ARG A 58 3.82 -4.49 -14.40
CA ARG A 58 2.38 -4.53 -14.11
C ARG A 58 1.58 -5.39 -15.09
N ALA A 59 2.01 -5.56 -16.34
CA ALA A 59 1.29 -6.40 -17.29
C ALA A 59 1.38 -7.87 -16.88
N ALA A 60 2.53 -8.29 -16.36
CA ALA A 60 2.71 -9.64 -15.79
C ALA A 60 1.79 -9.92 -14.59
N ILE A 61 1.30 -8.91 -13.86
CA ILE A 61 0.28 -9.09 -12.81
C ILE A 61 -1.06 -9.53 -13.41
N VAL A 62 -1.43 -8.93 -14.55
CA VAL A 62 -2.67 -9.27 -15.27
C VAL A 62 -2.56 -10.68 -15.85
N ASP A 63 -1.43 -11.01 -16.45
CA ASP A 63 -1.20 -12.31 -17.09
C ASP A 63 -1.11 -13.47 -16.07
N ALA A 64 -0.59 -13.19 -14.87
CA ALA A 64 -0.47 -14.18 -13.80
C ALA A 64 -1.80 -14.52 -13.12
N ALA A 65 -2.86 -13.75 -13.36
CA ALA A 65 -4.17 -14.03 -12.78
C ALA A 65 -4.87 -15.15 -13.55
N GLU A 66 -4.78 -16.36 -13.02
CA GLU A 66 -5.72 -17.41 -13.37
C GLU A 66 -7.09 -17.10 -12.76
N ARG A 67 -8.17 -17.68 -13.33
CA ARG A 67 -9.54 -17.53 -12.81
C ARG A 67 -9.59 -18.03 -11.35
N GLY A 68 -9.56 -17.12 -10.38
CA GLY A 68 -9.46 -17.47 -8.95
C GLY A 68 -9.73 -16.29 -8.02
N ASP A 69 -9.48 -16.48 -6.72
CA ASP A 69 -9.73 -15.51 -5.65
C ASP A 69 -8.47 -14.71 -5.21
N GLY A 70 -7.38 -14.84 -5.97
CA GLY A 70 -6.12 -14.13 -5.71
C GLY A 70 -5.23 -14.74 -4.63
N ARG A 71 -5.66 -15.81 -3.94
CA ARG A 71 -4.92 -16.39 -2.80
C ARG A 71 -3.65 -17.14 -3.18
N ASP A 72 -3.56 -17.66 -4.40
CA ASP A 72 -2.40 -18.42 -4.87
C ASP A 72 -1.44 -17.58 -5.73
N VAL A 73 -1.67 -16.27 -5.83
CA VAL A 73 -0.85 -15.34 -6.64
C VAL A 73 -0.42 -14.11 -5.83
N MET A 74 0.68 -13.48 -6.25
CA MET A 74 1.18 -12.22 -5.69
C MET A 74 1.20 -12.19 -4.15
N LEU A 75 0.50 -11.24 -3.50
CA LEU A 75 0.46 -11.14 -2.03
C LEU A 75 -0.21 -12.35 -1.38
N GLY A 76 -1.17 -12.98 -2.06
CA GLY A 76 -1.85 -14.19 -1.58
C GLY A 76 -0.87 -15.33 -1.26
N ARG A 77 0.16 -15.52 -2.09
CA ARG A 77 1.21 -16.55 -1.89
C ARG A 77 2.00 -16.40 -0.59
N PHE A 78 1.92 -15.22 0.02
CA PHE A 78 2.59 -14.90 1.28
C PHE A 78 1.65 -15.02 2.48
N GLY A 79 0.39 -15.44 2.26
CA GLY A 79 -0.59 -15.65 3.32
C GLY A 79 -1.43 -14.41 3.62
N TYR A 80 -1.65 -13.53 2.66
CA TYR A 80 -2.53 -12.37 2.83
C TYR A 80 -3.97 -12.84 3.15
N LEU A 81 -4.48 -12.50 4.33
CA LEU A 81 -5.73 -13.07 4.86
C LEU A 81 -7.00 -12.25 4.57
N ALA A 82 -6.85 -10.99 4.15
CA ALA A 82 -7.97 -10.08 3.90
C ALA A 82 -8.42 -10.08 2.43
N ASP A 83 -9.32 -9.16 2.06
CA ASP A 83 -9.88 -9.09 0.70
C ASP A 83 -8.80 -8.72 -0.33
N LEU A 84 -8.55 -9.66 -1.24
CA LEU A 84 -7.70 -9.50 -2.41
C LEU A 84 -8.58 -9.37 -3.64
N CYS A 85 -8.06 -8.68 -4.65
CA CYS A 85 -8.61 -8.86 -5.99
C CYS A 85 -8.16 -10.21 -6.58
N ALA A 86 -8.79 -10.67 -7.67
CA ALA A 86 -8.46 -11.93 -8.34
C ALA A 86 -6.98 -12.03 -8.78
N HIS A 87 -6.29 -10.90 -8.93
CA HIS A 87 -4.86 -10.81 -9.29
C HIS A 87 -3.93 -10.80 -8.06
N GLY A 88 -4.47 -10.95 -6.85
CA GLY A 88 -3.71 -10.99 -5.61
C GLY A 88 -3.23 -9.63 -5.09
N MET A 89 -3.87 -8.53 -5.49
CA MET A 89 -3.59 -7.17 -4.97
C MET A 89 -4.51 -6.81 -3.81
N ALA A 90 -3.98 -6.07 -2.82
CA ALA A 90 -4.76 -5.60 -1.69
C ALA A 90 -5.79 -4.55 -2.11
N ARG A 91 -6.95 -4.61 -1.46
CA ARG A 91 -8.05 -3.65 -1.66
C ARG A 91 -8.19 -2.64 -0.52
N SER A 92 -7.45 -2.83 0.56
CA SER A 92 -7.55 -2.06 1.80
C SER A 92 -6.16 -1.66 2.27
N ALA A 93 -5.95 -0.36 2.47
CA ALA A 93 -4.69 0.17 2.97
C ALA A 93 -4.41 -0.36 4.39
N LYS A 94 -5.46 -0.52 5.20
CA LYS A 94 -5.37 -1.09 6.56
C LYS A 94 -4.87 -2.52 6.52
N ASP A 95 -5.44 -3.35 5.67
CA ASP A 95 -5.09 -4.77 5.64
C ASP A 95 -3.73 -4.98 5.00
N LEU A 96 -3.37 -4.17 3.98
CA LEU A 96 -2.02 -4.12 3.46
C LEU A 96 -1.01 -3.71 4.54
N ALA A 97 -1.32 -2.69 5.33
CA ALA A 97 -0.46 -2.28 6.44
C ALA A 97 -0.22 -3.42 7.45
N TYR A 98 -1.25 -4.19 7.82
CA TYR A 98 -1.08 -5.33 8.71
C TYR A 98 -0.29 -6.48 8.09
N PHE A 99 -0.49 -6.76 6.81
CA PHE A 99 0.37 -7.69 6.07
C PHE A 99 1.84 -7.26 6.13
N LEU A 100 2.15 -5.97 5.97
CA LEU A 100 3.51 -5.46 6.10
C LEU A 100 4.05 -5.59 7.54
N VAL A 101 3.23 -5.42 8.59
CA VAL A 101 3.65 -5.72 9.97
C VAL A 101 4.11 -7.18 10.10
N GLU A 102 3.34 -8.11 9.54
CA GLU A 102 3.64 -9.54 9.63
C GLU A 102 4.90 -9.93 8.86
N HIS A 103 5.16 -9.27 7.73
CA HIS A 103 6.29 -9.63 6.86
C HIS A 103 7.56 -8.83 7.11
N TRP A 104 7.46 -7.51 7.26
CA TRP A 104 8.60 -6.61 7.45
C TRP A 104 8.92 -6.34 8.92
N GLY A 105 8.03 -6.73 9.83
CA GLY A 105 8.20 -6.53 11.26
C GLY A 105 7.60 -5.20 11.74
N ARG A 106 7.94 -4.85 12.98
CA ARG A 106 7.31 -3.75 13.71
C ARG A 106 7.64 -2.40 13.05
N PRO A 107 6.63 -1.62 12.60
CA PRO A 107 6.84 -0.26 12.11
C PRO A 107 7.15 0.72 13.25
N LEU A 108 7.63 1.91 12.88
CA LEU A 108 7.49 3.08 13.74
C LEU A 108 5.99 3.45 13.79
N GLU A 109 5.42 3.47 14.99
CA GLU A 109 4.03 3.86 15.21
C GLU A 109 3.97 5.31 15.68
N LEU A 110 3.33 6.17 14.87
CA LEU A 110 3.05 7.55 15.22
C LEU A 110 1.62 7.65 15.76
N ILE A 111 1.51 7.85 17.07
CA ILE A 111 0.24 8.10 17.76
C ILE A 111 -0.03 9.61 17.74
N ARG A 112 -1.23 10.03 17.31
CA ARG A 112 -1.56 11.44 17.02
C ARG A 112 -0.61 12.07 15.98
N PRO A 113 -0.57 11.50 14.76
CA PRO A 113 0.36 11.90 13.71
C PRO A 113 0.17 13.35 13.20
N GLU A 114 -0.92 14.02 13.58
CA GLU A 114 -1.15 15.45 13.39
C GLU A 114 -0.22 16.35 14.22
N GLU A 115 0.35 15.84 15.31
CA GLU A 115 1.27 16.59 16.17
C GLU A 115 2.63 16.82 15.48
N LYS A 116 3.21 18.01 15.68
CA LYS A 116 4.46 18.44 15.02
C LYS A 116 5.62 17.46 15.22
N ASP A 117 5.70 16.86 16.41
CA ASP A 117 6.80 15.98 16.80
C ASP A 117 6.71 14.59 16.15
N ALA A 118 5.54 14.21 15.62
CA ALA A 118 5.37 12.95 14.90
C ALA A 118 6.17 12.96 13.58
N LYS A 119 6.06 14.05 12.81
CA LYS A 119 6.77 14.19 11.52
C LYS A 119 8.28 14.35 11.69
N ALA A 120 8.71 14.96 12.80
CA ALA A 120 10.12 15.13 13.10
C ALA A 120 10.88 13.79 13.17
N GLN A 121 10.19 12.70 13.52
CA GLN A 121 10.77 11.35 13.57
C GLN A 121 10.99 10.73 12.19
N LEU A 122 10.42 11.31 11.14
CA LEU A 122 10.51 10.82 9.77
C LEU A 122 11.48 11.64 8.91
N VAL A 123 12.05 12.72 9.45
CA VAL A 123 12.97 13.60 8.71
C VAL A 123 14.14 12.80 8.16
N ASP A 124 14.45 13.05 6.89
CA ASP A 124 15.50 12.37 6.12
C ASP A 124 15.34 10.84 5.98
N ALA A 125 14.21 10.29 6.42
CA ALA A 125 13.88 8.88 6.22
C ALA A 125 13.12 8.69 4.90
N CYS A 126 13.29 7.53 4.28
CA CYS A 126 12.51 7.10 3.13
C CYS A 126 11.79 5.80 3.48
N GLY A 127 10.56 5.63 3.00
CA GLY A 127 9.82 4.40 3.31
C GLY A 127 8.36 4.40 2.92
N VAL A 128 7.65 3.39 3.42
CA VAL A 128 6.19 3.24 3.28
C VAL A 128 5.51 3.83 4.51
N VAL A 129 4.45 4.60 4.31
CA VAL A 129 3.61 5.17 5.37
C VAL A 129 2.16 4.76 5.18
N ALA A 130 1.51 4.25 6.22
CA ALA A 130 0.08 3.93 6.24
C ALA A 130 -0.66 4.78 7.28
N PHE A 131 -1.63 5.57 6.85
CA PHE A 131 -2.53 6.37 7.68
C PHE A 131 -3.82 5.59 7.96
N LEU A 132 -4.17 5.37 9.22
CA LEU A 132 -5.27 4.47 9.61
C LEU A 132 -6.31 5.18 10.48
N GLY A 133 -7.59 4.96 10.17
CA GLY A 133 -8.69 5.63 10.88
C GLY A 133 -8.64 7.14 10.63
N ILE A 134 -8.79 7.53 9.37
CA ILE A 134 -8.69 8.91 8.93
C ILE A 134 -9.99 9.64 9.25
N ASP A 135 -9.89 10.80 9.89
CA ASP A 135 -11.04 11.61 10.27
C ASP A 135 -11.50 12.52 9.13
N GLY A 136 -12.81 12.78 9.05
CA GLY A 136 -13.38 13.77 8.13
C GLY A 136 -13.44 13.36 6.66
N VAL A 137 -13.05 12.13 6.30
CA VAL A 137 -13.16 11.57 4.95
C VAL A 137 -13.68 10.14 4.97
N ASN A 138 -14.38 9.73 3.92
CA ASN A 138 -14.95 8.39 3.79
C ASN A 138 -13.93 7.39 3.22
N VAL A 139 -12.74 7.30 3.84
CA VAL A 139 -11.73 6.28 3.51
C VAL A 139 -11.22 5.61 4.79
N PRO A 140 -11.22 4.27 4.88
CA PRO A 140 -10.87 3.57 6.13
C PRO A 140 -9.37 3.64 6.46
N GLY A 141 -8.53 3.98 5.49
CA GLY A 141 -7.10 4.21 5.61
C GLY A 141 -6.50 4.58 4.25
N HIS A 142 -5.24 4.98 4.26
CA HIS A 142 -4.48 5.33 3.06
C HIS A 142 -3.03 4.85 3.20
N ILE A 143 -2.39 4.42 2.11
CA ILE A 143 -0.98 4.00 2.13
C ILE A 143 -0.20 4.68 1.01
N ASP A 144 0.95 5.23 1.35
CA ASP A 144 1.76 6.05 0.46
C ASP A 144 3.24 5.83 0.73
N LEU A 145 4.09 6.51 -0.04
CA LEU A 145 5.52 6.61 0.20
C LEU A 145 5.83 7.92 0.89
N TRP A 146 6.81 7.88 1.78
CA TRP A 146 7.43 9.03 2.40
C TRP A 146 8.85 9.17 1.85
N ASP A 147 9.16 10.30 1.21
CA ASP A 147 10.52 10.66 0.78
C ASP A 147 11.00 11.86 1.58
N ARG A 148 11.79 11.59 2.62
CA ARG A 148 12.49 12.53 3.50
C ARG A 148 11.58 13.46 4.29
N ASN A 149 10.82 14.32 3.62
CA ASN A 149 10.05 15.40 4.23
C ASN A 149 8.59 15.45 3.76
N GLU A 150 8.23 14.69 2.73
CA GLU A 150 6.90 14.70 2.18
C GLU A 150 6.45 13.31 1.72
N VAL A 151 5.13 13.16 1.58
CA VAL A 151 4.56 12.00 0.91
C VAL A 151 4.59 12.18 -0.61
N GLU A 152 4.60 11.09 -1.34
CA GLU A 152 4.54 11.11 -2.80
C GLU A 152 3.16 11.49 -3.34
N GLY A 153 2.10 10.96 -2.74
CA GLY A 153 0.72 11.28 -3.08
C GLY A 153 0.07 12.21 -2.06
N GLN A 154 -0.77 11.65 -1.20
CA GLN A 154 -1.61 12.41 -0.28
C GLN A 154 -1.38 11.99 1.17
N ALA A 155 -1.15 12.97 2.03
CA ALA A 155 -0.94 12.71 3.45
C ALA A 155 -2.23 12.93 4.22
N TYR A 156 -2.51 11.99 5.14
CA TYR A 156 -3.68 12.01 6.00
C TYR A 156 -3.26 12.08 7.46
N TRP A 157 -2.62 13.18 7.83
CA TRP A 157 -2.10 13.39 9.20
C TRP A 157 -3.20 13.47 10.25
N SER A 158 -4.41 13.88 9.89
CA SER A 158 -5.59 13.77 10.74
C SER A 158 -6.14 12.34 10.71
N CYS A 159 -5.42 11.42 11.36
CA CYS A 159 -5.85 10.03 11.49
C CYS A 159 -5.49 9.50 12.88
N ARG A 160 -6.14 8.41 13.29
CA ARG A 160 -5.91 7.82 14.61
C ARG A 160 -4.46 7.38 14.83
N LYS A 161 -3.82 6.81 13.80
CA LYS A 161 -2.41 6.40 13.84
C LYS A 161 -1.80 6.33 12.45
N ALA A 162 -0.50 6.61 12.36
CA ALA A 162 0.31 6.31 11.17
C ALA A 162 1.36 5.24 11.48
N LEU A 163 1.58 4.34 10.53
CA LEU A 163 2.60 3.30 10.59
C LEU A 163 3.67 3.60 9.53
N PHE A 164 4.93 3.58 9.92
CA PHE A 164 6.04 3.86 9.00
C PHE A 164 7.06 2.71 8.99
N TRP A 165 7.38 2.23 7.79
CA TRP A 165 8.47 1.28 7.55
C TRP A 165 9.56 1.99 6.77
N LYS A 166 10.72 2.19 7.42
CA LYS A 166 11.91 2.68 6.76
C LYS A 166 12.38 1.65 5.73
N LEU A 167 12.72 2.13 4.54
CA LEU A 167 13.35 1.35 3.49
C LEU A 167 14.75 1.92 3.21
N ASP A 168 15.60 1.05 2.65
CA ASP A 168 16.95 1.42 2.19
C ASP A 168 16.91 2.05 0.79
#